data_AF-A0A838HID5-F1
#
_entry.id   AF-A0A838HID5-F1
#
_cell.length_a   1.000
_cell.length_b   1.000
_cell.length_c   1.000
_cell.angle_alpha   90.00
_cell.angle_beta   90.00
_cell.angle_gamma   90.00
#
_symmetry.space_group_name_H-M   'P 1'
#
loop_
_entity.id
_entity.type
_entity.pdbx_description
1 polymer ?
#
loop_
_entity_poly.entity_id
_entity_poly.type
_entity_poly.pdbx_seq_one_letter_code
_entity_poly.pdbx_strand_id
1 'polypeptide(L)'
;MNNETILGSIDPQELEKLASRREAVERAGKFGVGLALASVPLALAGLVKQAFAQSQGNFPPISGTISPEIVAALNFALILEELEREFYFIGAGLQMPSQANVQRIANLIPNEDREIFETLRQHEDIHVRFLRGALGNAAVAKPTFDFTGGNGTGTGPFADVFTNYATFRALAQAFEDTGVRAYKGQAPVVFPNKSVLEAALKIHSVEARHASEVRRLNGNFSEQAPQKGWITGNQRGPLLPALAQPIYDGEENVQQGAPPAPAPGINVATLNLAPTGVPAATNPAVAQATAASEAFDEPLTRAQVIAIVDPFVVEMIS
;
A
#
# COMPACT_ATOMS: atom_id res chain seq x y z
N MET A 1 51.38 -44.17 11.95
CA MET A 1 50.18 -43.32 12.00
C MET A 1 50.63 -41.91 11.70
N ASN A 2 50.43 -41.44 10.47
CA ASN A 2 50.65 -40.04 10.12
C ASN A 2 49.27 -39.43 9.89
N ASN A 3 48.84 -38.60 10.84
CA ASN A 3 47.62 -37.79 10.75
C ASN A 3 47.89 -36.63 9.79
N GLU A 4 47.59 -36.81 8.50
CA GLU A 4 47.37 -35.66 7.65
C GLU A 4 46.02 -35.03 8.04
N THR A 5 46.11 -33.83 8.61
CA THR A 5 44.95 -33.06 9.03
C THR A 5 44.21 -32.58 7.78
N ILE A 6 42.88 -32.60 7.80
CA ILE A 6 41.94 -32.20 6.72
C ILE A 6 42.24 -30.79 6.14
N LEU A 7 43.08 -30.00 6.79
CA LEU A 7 43.51 -28.66 6.38
C LEU A 7 44.69 -28.65 5.38
N GLY A 8 45.37 -29.79 5.16
CA GLY A 8 46.50 -29.90 4.22
C GLY A 8 46.12 -30.24 2.78
N SER A 9 44.88 -30.69 2.54
CA SER A 9 44.38 -31.08 1.22
C SER A 9 43.46 -30.07 0.56
N ILE A 10 43.36 -28.86 1.13
CA ILE A 10 42.58 -27.77 0.55
C ILE A 10 43.50 -26.98 -0.37
N ASP A 11 43.12 -26.91 -1.65
CA ASP A 11 43.81 -26.11 -2.66
C ASP A 11 43.97 -24.66 -2.16
N PRO A 12 45.17 -24.06 -2.23
CA PRO A 12 45.39 -22.65 -1.91
C PRO A 12 44.38 -21.70 -2.57
N GLN A 13 43.89 -22.02 -3.77
CA GLN A 13 42.86 -21.25 -4.47
C GLN A 13 41.47 -21.36 -3.82
N GLU A 14 41.14 -22.50 -3.19
CA GLU A 14 39.89 -22.67 -2.46
C GLU A 14 39.95 -21.98 -1.09
N LEU A 15 41.12 -21.95 -0.45
CA LEU A 15 41.37 -21.15 0.76
C LEU A 15 41.29 -19.63 0.49
N GLU A 16 41.79 -19.17 -0.67
CA GLU A 16 41.68 -17.78 -1.11
C GLU A 16 40.23 -17.40 -1.49
N LYS A 17 39.46 -18.32 -2.07
CA LYS A 17 38.01 -18.17 -2.31
C LYS A 17 37.19 -18.14 -1.02
N LEU A 18 37.58 -18.89 0.00
CA LEU A 18 36.90 -18.87 1.31
C LEU A 18 37.25 -17.61 2.11
N ALA A 19 38.47 -17.11 2.02
CA ALA A 19 38.91 -15.84 2.61
C ALA A 19 38.18 -14.64 1.97
N SER A 20 38.07 -14.62 0.63
CA SER A 20 37.37 -13.54 -0.09
C SER A 20 35.85 -13.54 0.14
N ARG A 21 35.21 -14.71 0.32
CA ARG A 21 33.80 -14.81 0.71
C ARG A 21 33.55 -14.29 2.13
N ARG A 22 34.45 -14.59 3.07
CA ARG A 22 34.35 -14.11 4.46
C ARG A 22 34.57 -12.60 4.55
N GLU A 23 35.52 -12.04 3.81
CA GLU A 23 35.72 -10.59 3.73
C GLU A 23 34.54 -9.87 3.04
N ALA A 24 33.91 -10.46 2.03
CA ALA A 24 32.75 -9.89 1.36
C ALA A 24 31.51 -9.84 2.28
N VAL A 25 31.32 -10.87 3.11
CA VAL A 25 30.24 -10.94 4.11
C VAL A 25 30.53 -9.99 5.30
N GLU A 26 31.78 -9.86 5.74
CA GLU A 26 32.16 -8.88 6.78
C GLU A 26 32.05 -7.43 6.31
N ARG A 27 32.26 -7.14 5.01
CA ARG A 27 32.09 -5.80 4.44
C ARG A 27 30.62 -5.45 4.16
N ALA A 28 29.78 -6.41 3.76
CA ALA A 28 28.35 -6.22 3.58
C ALA A 28 27.61 -5.93 4.90
N GLY A 29 28.17 -6.38 6.04
CA GLY A 29 27.58 -6.16 7.37
C GLY A 29 27.81 -4.78 7.99
N LYS A 30 28.58 -3.87 7.38
CA LYS A 30 29.04 -2.62 8.06
C LYS A 30 28.75 -1.27 7.38
N PHE A 31 28.18 -1.21 6.18
CA PHE A 31 27.88 0.08 5.54
C PHE A 31 26.52 0.10 4.84
N GLY A 32 25.66 1.04 5.26
CA GLY A 32 24.42 1.39 4.57
C GLY A 32 24.68 1.79 3.12
N VAL A 33 23.71 1.50 2.26
CA VAL A 33 23.84 1.57 0.80
C VAL A 33 24.04 3.02 0.33
N GLY A 34 25.28 3.37 0.02
CA GLY A 34 25.65 4.49 -0.85
C GLY A 34 26.66 3.99 -1.87
N LEU A 35 26.25 3.80 -3.13
CA LEU A 35 27.11 3.21 -4.17
C LEU A 35 27.67 4.28 -5.12
N ALA A 36 29.00 4.43 -5.11
CA ALA A 36 29.77 5.02 -6.20
C ALA A 36 30.02 3.94 -7.27
N LEU A 37 29.55 4.17 -8.51
CA LEU A 37 29.41 3.15 -9.57
C LEU A 37 30.63 2.94 -10.47
N ALA A 38 31.85 3.31 -10.06
CA ALA A 38 32.93 3.47 -11.04
C ALA A 38 33.48 2.16 -11.67
N SER A 39 33.18 0.96 -11.15
CA SER A 39 33.62 -0.29 -11.81
C SER A 39 32.95 -1.54 -11.22
N VAL A 40 31.66 -1.75 -11.49
CA VAL A 40 30.97 -3.00 -11.10
C VAL A 40 31.08 -4.03 -12.24
N PRO A 41 31.67 -5.22 -12.02
CA PRO A 41 31.67 -6.29 -13.02
C PRO A 41 30.24 -6.65 -13.45
N LEU A 42 30.03 -6.99 -14.74
CA LEU A 42 28.70 -7.27 -15.31
C LEU A 42 27.91 -8.35 -14.53
N ALA A 43 28.59 -9.36 -13.99
CA ALA A 43 27.96 -10.40 -13.16
C ALA A 43 27.44 -9.86 -11.82
N LEU A 44 28.16 -8.91 -11.20
CA LEU A 44 27.73 -8.25 -9.97
C LEU A 44 26.65 -7.20 -10.26
N ALA A 45 26.66 -6.56 -11.43
CA ALA A 45 25.58 -5.67 -11.86
C ALA A 45 24.24 -6.44 -12.01
N GLY A 46 24.28 -7.69 -12.47
CA GLY A 46 23.12 -8.58 -12.51
C GLY A 46 22.57 -8.91 -11.12
N LEU A 47 23.45 -9.21 -10.16
CA LEU A 47 23.07 -9.45 -8.76
C LEU A 47 22.56 -8.18 -8.07
N VAL A 48 23.14 -7.01 -8.35
CA VAL A 48 22.66 -5.71 -7.84
C VAL A 48 21.30 -5.35 -8.44
N LYS A 49 21.07 -5.61 -9.74
CA LYS A 49 19.78 -5.39 -10.40
C LYS A 49 18.71 -6.37 -9.90
N GLN A 50 19.08 -7.63 -9.67
CA GLN A 50 18.18 -8.65 -9.13
C GLN A 50 17.88 -8.41 -7.65
N ALA A 51 18.86 -8.02 -6.84
CA ALA A 51 18.68 -7.61 -5.45
C ALA A 51 17.87 -6.31 -5.35
N PHE A 52 18.07 -5.34 -6.26
CA PHE A 52 17.26 -4.13 -6.33
C PHE A 52 15.81 -4.47 -6.73
N ALA A 53 15.59 -5.28 -7.76
CA ALA A 53 14.26 -5.72 -8.19
C ALA A 53 13.55 -6.59 -7.13
N GLN A 54 14.28 -7.45 -6.42
CA GLN A 54 13.77 -8.20 -5.26
C GLN A 54 13.47 -7.27 -4.08
N SER A 55 14.33 -6.29 -3.83
CA SER A 55 14.10 -5.28 -2.79
C SER A 55 12.86 -4.44 -3.10
N GLN A 56 12.53 -4.26 -4.38
CA GLN A 56 11.35 -3.55 -4.84
C GLN A 56 10.19 -4.49 -5.20
N GLY A 57 10.06 -5.67 -4.58
CA GLY A 57 8.84 -6.49 -4.71
C GLY A 57 8.52 -7.04 -6.10
N ASN A 58 9.52 -7.24 -6.98
CA ASN A 58 9.34 -7.78 -8.33
C ASN A 58 8.50 -6.89 -9.28
N PHE A 59 8.63 -5.57 -9.13
CA PHE A 59 8.02 -4.61 -10.05
C PHE A 59 8.71 -4.61 -11.43
N PRO A 60 7.94 -4.39 -12.51
CA PRO A 60 8.53 -4.23 -13.83
C PRO A 60 9.33 -2.91 -13.88
N PRO A 61 10.47 -2.86 -14.60
CA PRO A 61 11.14 -1.59 -14.85
C PRO A 61 10.20 -0.63 -15.59
N ILE A 62 10.08 0.61 -15.09
CA ILE A 62 9.35 1.64 -15.80
C ILE A 62 10.09 1.99 -17.09
N SER A 63 9.36 2.02 -18.20
CA SER A 63 9.88 2.24 -19.54
C SER A 63 8.96 3.14 -20.37
N GLY A 64 9.48 3.64 -21.49
CA GLY A 64 8.77 4.58 -22.36
C GLY A 64 8.79 6.01 -21.82
N THR A 65 8.08 6.90 -22.52
CA THR A 65 7.97 8.30 -22.11
C THR A 65 7.04 8.42 -20.90
N ILE A 66 7.49 9.10 -19.86
CA ILE A 66 6.69 9.46 -18.69
C ILE A 66 6.28 10.92 -18.88
N SER A 67 5.00 11.18 -19.13
CA SER A 67 4.49 12.53 -19.29
C SER A 67 4.46 13.27 -17.93
N PRO A 68 4.43 14.61 -17.91
CA PRO A 68 4.28 15.38 -16.68
C PRO A 68 3.06 14.97 -15.85
N GLU A 69 1.95 14.59 -16.49
CA GLU A 69 0.73 14.13 -15.81
C GLU A 69 0.94 12.78 -15.10
N ILE A 70 1.70 11.87 -15.72
CA ILE A 70 2.08 10.59 -15.08
C ILE A 70 3.04 10.85 -13.92
N VAL A 71 4.01 11.75 -14.08
CA VAL A 71 4.89 12.17 -12.96
C VAL A 71 4.07 12.73 -11.80
N ALA A 72 3.05 13.55 -12.08
CA ALA A 72 2.16 14.09 -11.07
C ALA A 72 1.33 13.00 -10.38
N ALA A 73 0.82 12.01 -11.13
CA ALA A 73 0.10 10.87 -10.57
C ALA A 73 0.99 9.98 -9.69
N LEU A 74 2.25 9.76 -10.09
CA LEU A 74 3.21 8.96 -9.31
C LEU A 74 3.67 9.68 -8.05
N ASN A 75 3.90 11.00 -8.10
CA ASN A 75 4.18 11.78 -6.89
C ASN A 75 2.96 11.85 -5.96
N PHE A 76 1.76 11.89 -6.53
CA PHE A 76 0.53 11.82 -5.75
C PHE A 76 0.42 10.48 -5.01
N ALA A 77 0.65 9.35 -5.70
CA ALA A 77 0.75 8.04 -5.06
C ALA A 77 1.85 8.01 -3.99
N LEU A 78 3.05 8.52 -4.29
CA LEU A 78 4.18 8.52 -3.34
C LEU A 78 3.83 9.18 -2.01
N ILE A 79 3.03 10.25 -2.02
CA ILE A 79 2.63 10.92 -0.77
C ILE A 79 1.68 10.05 0.06
N LEU A 80 0.74 9.35 -0.59
CA LEU A 80 -0.17 8.41 0.09
C LEU A 80 0.60 7.23 0.70
N GLU A 81 1.51 6.66 -0.06
CA GLU A 81 2.35 5.54 0.39
C GLU A 81 3.29 5.94 1.53
N GLU A 82 3.81 7.17 1.52
CA GLU A 82 4.61 7.66 2.64
C GLU A 82 3.75 7.92 3.90
N LEU A 83 2.49 8.31 3.74
CA LEU A 83 1.53 8.47 4.85
C LEU A 83 1.30 7.11 5.52
N GLU A 84 0.99 6.08 4.74
CA GLU A 84 0.74 4.70 5.23
C GLU A 84 2.01 4.07 5.79
N ARG A 85 3.14 4.21 5.09
CA ARG A 85 4.44 3.74 5.58
C ARG A 85 4.77 4.35 6.94
N GLU A 86 4.69 5.67 7.10
CA GLU A 86 4.99 6.30 8.39
C GLU A 86 3.98 5.88 9.47
N PHE A 87 2.70 5.77 9.13
CA PHE A 87 1.66 5.28 10.04
C PHE A 87 2.00 3.90 10.60
N TYR A 88 2.35 2.93 9.75
CA TYR A 88 2.66 1.57 10.19
C TYR A 88 4.01 1.44 10.89
N PHE A 89 5.03 2.22 10.50
CA PHE A 89 6.30 2.26 11.22
C PHE A 89 6.13 2.84 12.62
N ILE A 90 5.31 3.88 12.77
CA ILE A 90 4.95 4.39 14.09
C ILE A 90 4.14 3.34 14.83
N GLY A 91 3.06 2.78 14.29
CA GLY A 91 2.25 1.76 14.98
C GLY A 91 3.04 0.54 15.49
N ALA A 92 4.08 0.15 14.75
CA ALA A 92 5.00 -0.94 15.12
C ALA A 92 6.05 -0.55 16.18
N GLY A 93 6.13 0.72 16.60
CA GLY A 93 7.14 1.22 17.53
C GLY A 93 8.54 1.34 16.94
N LEU A 94 8.64 1.37 15.60
CA LEU A 94 9.91 1.45 14.87
C LEU A 94 10.28 2.89 14.50
N GLN A 95 9.33 3.81 14.65
CA GLN A 95 9.52 5.24 14.48
C GLN A 95 8.76 5.98 15.59
N MET A 96 9.34 7.07 16.07
CA MET A 96 8.64 7.96 17.00
C MET A 96 7.87 9.01 16.20
N PRO A 97 6.60 9.30 16.54
CA PRO A 97 5.87 10.38 15.90
C PRO A 97 6.59 11.71 16.17
N SER A 98 6.65 12.58 15.17
CA SER A 98 7.21 13.93 15.29
C SER A 98 6.41 14.82 16.26
N GLN A 99 5.14 14.47 16.47
CA GLN A 99 4.21 15.11 17.39
C GLN A 99 4.52 14.69 18.83
N ALA A 100 5.09 15.62 19.60
CA ALA A 100 5.54 15.42 20.96
C ALA A 100 4.38 15.04 21.91
N ASN A 101 4.15 13.73 22.12
CA ASN A 101 3.66 13.13 23.38
C ASN A 101 3.21 11.66 23.20
N VAL A 102 4.11 10.70 22.88
CA VAL A 102 3.67 9.29 22.92
C VAL A 102 4.61 8.40 23.74
N GLN A 103 4.19 8.17 24.98
CA GLN A 103 4.59 7.02 25.78
C GLN A 103 3.82 5.77 25.31
N ARG A 104 4.58 4.69 25.07
CA ARG A 104 4.19 3.26 24.89
C ARG A 104 3.41 2.88 23.62
N ILE A 105 4.10 3.04 22.49
CA ILE A 105 3.73 2.41 21.22
C ILE A 105 4.06 0.90 21.19
N ALA A 106 5.07 0.44 21.96
CA ALA A 106 5.61 -0.91 21.87
C ALA A 106 4.61 -2.08 22.09
N ASN A 107 3.42 -1.78 22.64
CA ASN A 107 2.36 -2.75 22.88
C ASN A 107 1.01 -2.35 22.26
N LEU A 108 0.99 -1.41 21.32
CA LEU A 108 -0.25 -0.96 20.65
C LEU A 108 -0.92 -2.14 19.93
N ILE A 109 -0.14 -2.91 19.18
CA ILE A 109 -0.62 -4.03 18.37
C ILE A 109 -0.52 -5.34 19.19
N PRO A 110 -1.64 -6.02 19.47
CA PRO A 110 -1.68 -7.34 20.10
C PRO A 110 -0.88 -8.38 19.32
N ASN A 111 -0.33 -9.38 20.02
CA ASN A 111 0.56 -10.37 19.42
C ASN A 111 -0.08 -11.13 18.25
N GLU A 112 -1.37 -11.45 18.39
CA GLU A 112 -2.19 -12.16 17.42
C GLU A 112 -2.33 -11.42 16.08
N ASP A 113 -2.23 -10.09 16.09
CA ASP A 113 -2.44 -9.25 14.90
C ASP A 113 -1.13 -8.69 14.34
N ARG A 114 0.03 -8.99 14.97
CA ARG A 114 1.33 -8.43 14.58
C ARG A 114 1.73 -8.79 13.16
N GLU A 115 1.51 -10.03 12.74
CA GLU A 115 1.90 -10.50 11.41
C GLU A 115 1.15 -9.75 10.30
N ILE A 116 -0.11 -9.38 10.54
CA ILE A 116 -0.93 -8.57 9.63
C ILE A 116 -0.23 -7.22 9.42
N PHE A 117 -0.03 -6.45 10.48
CA PHE A 117 0.55 -5.11 10.37
C PHE A 117 2.04 -5.11 10.01
N GLU A 118 2.78 -6.17 10.31
CA GLU A 118 4.13 -6.34 9.81
C GLU A 118 4.15 -6.50 8.30
N THR A 119 3.22 -7.29 7.74
CA THR A 119 3.08 -7.47 6.29
C THR A 119 2.73 -6.16 5.60
N LEU A 120 1.71 -5.45 6.09
CA LEU A 120 1.30 -4.13 5.56
C LEU A 120 2.49 -3.17 5.56
N ARG A 121 3.16 -3.01 6.70
CA ARG A 121 4.35 -2.15 6.83
C ARG A 121 5.45 -2.49 5.81
N GLN A 122 5.71 -3.78 5.57
CA GLN A 122 6.74 -4.21 4.62
C GLN A 122 6.34 -3.88 3.18
N HIS A 123 5.08 -4.03 2.82
CA HIS A 123 4.56 -3.65 1.51
C HIS A 123 4.61 -2.13 1.30
N GLU A 124 4.21 -1.31 2.27
CA GLU A 124 4.32 0.16 2.14
C GLU A 124 5.76 0.63 1.95
N ASP A 125 6.73 0.01 2.64
CA ASP A 125 8.14 0.31 2.42
C ASP A 125 8.62 -0.10 1.01
N ILE A 126 8.08 -1.19 0.46
CA ILE A 126 8.34 -1.60 -0.93
C ILE A 126 7.74 -0.61 -1.92
N HIS A 127 6.49 -0.18 -1.73
CA HIS A 127 5.80 0.76 -2.61
C HIS A 127 6.51 2.11 -2.64
N VAL A 128 6.84 2.68 -1.48
CA VAL A 128 7.60 3.94 -1.37
C VAL A 128 8.95 3.81 -2.07
N ARG A 129 9.71 2.72 -1.83
CA ARG A 129 11.01 2.53 -2.50
C ARG A 129 10.85 2.39 -4.01
N PHE A 130 9.82 1.70 -4.46
CA PHE A 130 9.49 1.60 -5.88
C PHE A 130 9.18 2.95 -6.51
N LEU A 131 8.25 3.72 -5.95
CA LEU A 131 7.85 5.01 -6.47
C LEU A 131 9.00 6.02 -6.46
N ARG A 132 9.79 6.08 -5.39
CA ARG A 132 11.00 6.91 -5.34
C ARG A 132 12.01 6.51 -6.41
N GLY A 133 12.18 5.21 -6.66
CA GLY A 133 13.02 4.70 -7.74
C GLY A 133 12.51 5.07 -9.13
N ALA A 134 11.20 4.95 -9.37
CA ALA A 134 10.55 5.28 -10.63
C ALA A 134 10.58 6.78 -10.94
N LEU A 135 10.43 7.62 -9.92
CA LEU A 135 10.44 9.08 -10.01
C LEU A 135 11.86 9.66 -10.08
N GLY A 136 12.84 9.02 -9.44
CA GLY A 136 14.21 9.51 -9.35
C GLY A 136 14.25 10.94 -8.81
N ASN A 137 14.90 11.84 -9.55
CA ASN A 137 15.01 13.26 -9.16
C ASN A 137 13.67 14.03 -9.23
N ALA A 138 12.63 13.46 -9.85
CA ALA A 138 11.30 14.06 -9.88
C ALA A 138 10.46 13.70 -8.63
N ALA A 139 11.00 12.88 -7.71
CA ALA A 139 10.30 12.50 -6.49
C ALA A 139 10.19 13.70 -5.54
N VAL A 140 8.98 13.97 -5.07
CA VAL A 140 8.73 15.01 -4.07
C VAL A 140 9.29 14.62 -2.70
N ALA A 141 9.53 15.63 -1.88
CA ALA A 141 9.87 15.44 -0.48
C ALA A 141 8.68 14.84 0.27
N LYS A 142 8.97 13.98 1.25
CA LYS A 142 7.94 13.45 2.15
C LYS A 142 7.36 14.59 2.99
N PRO A 143 6.03 14.76 3.04
CA PRO A 143 5.42 15.73 3.96
C PRO A 143 5.62 15.36 5.44
N THR A 144 5.26 16.30 6.31
CA THR A 144 5.05 16.01 7.73
C THR A 144 3.59 15.62 7.93
N PHE A 145 3.35 14.54 8.67
CA PHE A 145 2.02 14.03 8.90
C PHE A 145 1.53 14.28 10.34
N ASP A 146 0.24 14.52 10.48
CA ASP A 146 -0.50 14.57 11.75
C ASP A 146 -1.56 13.47 11.76
N PHE A 147 -1.20 12.30 12.27
CA PHE A 147 -2.09 11.14 12.36
C PHE A 147 -3.30 11.33 13.27
N THR A 148 -3.37 12.44 14.02
CA THR A 148 -4.59 12.77 14.76
C THR A 148 -5.71 13.25 13.83
N GLY A 149 -5.41 13.62 12.59
CA GLY A 149 -6.34 14.28 11.68
C GLY A 149 -6.60 15.74 12.07
N GLY A 150 -5.63 16.36 12.76
CA GLY A 150 -5.71 17.70 13.32
C GLY A 150 -5.02 18.78 12.49
N ASN A 151 -4.51 18.46 11.30
CA ASN A 151 -3.75 19.35 10.42
C ASN A 151 -2.63 20.12 11.17
N GLY A 152 -1.79 19.36 11.87
CA GLY A 152 -0.64 19.89 12.61
C GLY A 152 -0.96 20.33 14.04
N THR A 153 -2.23 20.32 14.46
CA THR A 153 -2.61 20.67 15.84
C THR A 153 -2.36 19.53 16.83
N GLY A 154 -2.31 18.28 16.38
CA GLY A 154 -2.22 17.11 17.26
C GLY A 154 -3.49 16.85 18.08
N THR A 155 -4.61 17.52 17.78
CA THR A 155 -5.88 17.42 18.53
C THR A 155 -7.06 16.99 17.67
N GLY A 156 -6.81 16.27 16.58
CA GLY A 156 -7.87 15.78 15.69
C GLY A 156 -8.66 14.59 16.25
N PRO A 157 -9.65 14.08 15.48
CA PRO A 157 -10.55 13.01 15.91
C PRO A 157 -9.86 11.67 16.19
N PHE A 158 -8.61 11.49 15.76
CA PHE A 158 -7.79 10.30 15.97
C PHE A 158 -6.64 10.56 16.97
N ALA A 159 -6.80 11.50 17.90
CA ALA A 159 -5.74 11.91 18.84
C ALA A 159 -5.12 10.74 19.63
N ASP A 160 -5.86 9.66 19.88
CA ASP A 160 -5.40 8.49 20.63
C ASP A 160 -4.88 7.35 19.74
N VAL A 161 -4.72 7.55 18.42
CA VAL A 161 -4.43 6.50 17.43
C VAL A 161 -3.23 5.61 17.78
N PHE A 162 -2.18 6.15 18.40
CA PHE A 162 -1.00 5.37 18.79
C PHE A 162 -1.01 4.87 20.24
N THR A 163 -2.14 5.04 20.93
CA THR A 163 -2.38 4.57 22.30
C THR A 163 -3.63 3.71 22.43
N ASN A 164 -4.48 3.70 21.40
CA ASN A 164 -5.74 2.97 21.33
C ASN A 164 -5.78 2.12 20.06
N TYR A 165 -5.71 0.80 20.25
CA TYR A 165 -5.67 -0.14 19.14
C TYR A 165 -6.94 -0.12 18.27
N ALA A 166 -8.11 0.19 18.84
CA ALA A 166 -9.33 0.31 18.06
C ALA A 166 -9.26 1.52 17.11
N THR A 167 -8.76 2.66 17.59
CA THR A 167 -8.51 3.85 16.76
C THR A 167 -7.46 3.56 15.69
N PHE A 168 -6.37 2.85 16.03
CA PHE A 168 -5.35 2.42 15.08
C PHE A 168 -5.94 1.60 13.93
N ARG A 169 -6.68 0.54 14.23
CA ARG A 169 -7.28 -0.30 13.18
C ARG A 169 -8.38 0.42 12.39
N ALA A 170 -9.10 1.35 13.01
CA ALA A 170 -10.06 2.18 12.30
C ALA A 170 -9.35 3.10 11.29
N LEU A 171 -8.29 3.78 11.70
CA LEU A 171 -7.54 4.66 10.82
C LEU A 171 -6.80 3.88 9.72
N ALA A 172 -6.26 2.70 10.04
CA ALA A 172 -5.72 1.77 9.04
C ALA A 172 -6.76 1.48 7.95
N GLN A 173 -7.99 1.13 8.32
CA GLN A 173 -9.06 0.89 7.36
C GLN A 173 -9.32 2.11 6.47
N ALA A 174 -9.35 3.32 7.04
CA ALA A 174 -9.55 4.55 6.28
C ALA A 174 -8.43 4.81 5.26
N PHE A 175 -7.18 4.59 5.64
CA PHE A 175 -6.05 4.78 4.72
C PHE A 175 -6.08 3.74 3.60
N GLU A 176 -6.16 2.46 3.92
CA GLU A 176 -6.18 1.39 2.91
C GLU A 176 -7.34 1.56 1.92
N ASP A 177 -8.55 1.88 2.42
CA ASP A 177 -9.72 2.14 1.58
C ASP A 177 -9.50 3.36 0.68
N THR A 178 -8.84 4.40 1.19
CA THR A 178 -8.48 5.58 0.41
C THR A 178 -7.44 5.24 -0.66
N GLY A 179 -6.42 4.45 -0.33
CA GLY A 179 -5.36 3.99 -1.24
C GLY A 179 -5.92 3.21 -2.43
N VAL A 180 -6.74 2.19 -2.15
CA VAL A 180 -7.43 1.39 -3.19
C VAL A 180 -8.17 2.29 -4.18
N ARG A 181 -9.03 3.17 -3.66
CA ARG A 181 -9.86 4.06 -4.47
C ARG A 181 -9.04 5.13 -5.20
N ALA A 182 -7.95 5.61 -4.61
CA ALA A 182 -7.03 6.57 -5.22
C ALA A 182 -6.28 5.98 -6.41
N TYR A 183 -5.73 4.77 -6.27
CA TYR A 183 -5.06 4.06 -7.37
C TYR A 183 -6.01 3.81 -8.55
N LYS A 184 -7.23 3.32 -8.27
CA LYS A 184 -8.25 3.13 -9.31
C LYS A 184 -8.63 4.46 -9.98
N GLY A 185 -8.73 5.54 -9.21
CA GLY A 185 -9.02 6.88 -9.71
C GLY A 185 -7.92 7.50 -10.58
N GLN A 186 -6.65 7.13 -10.36
CA GLN A 186 -5.52 7.57 -11.19
C GLN A 186 -5.25 6.63 -12.38
N ALA A 187 -5.88 5.45 -12.46
CA ALA A 187 -5.69 4.50 -13.56
C ALA A 187 -5.87 5.13 -14.95
N PRO A 188 -6.87 6.01 -15.22
CA PRO A 188 -6.99 6.67 -16.53
C PRO A 188 -5.81 7.58 -16.89
N VAL A 189 -5.16 8.20 -15.88
CA VAL A 189 -4.00 9.08 -16.09
C VAL A 189 -2.77 8.28 -16.49
N VAL A 190 -2.56 7.11 -15.86
CA VAL A 190 -1.38 6.27 -16.11
C VAL A 190 -1.57 5.27 -17.26
N PHE A 191 -2.82 5.04 -17.70
CA PHE A 191 -3.19 4.10 -18.77
C PHE A 191 -2.35 4.23 -20.07
N PRO A 192 -1.96 5.43 -20.53
CA PRO A 192 -1.14 5.58 -21.73
C PRO A 192 0.24 4.91 -21.64
N ASN A 193 0.82 4.76 -20.43
CA ASN A 193 2.09 4.06 -20.24
C ASN A 193 1.86 2.68 -19.61
N LYS A 194 2.05 1.62 -20.41
CA LYS A 194 1.74 0.25 -19.98
C LYS A 194 2.62 -0.26 -18.84
N SER A 195 3.89 0.15 -18.77
CA SER A 195 4.77 -0.24 -17.67
C SER A 195 4.37 0.41 -16.35
N VAL A 196 3.94 1.68 -16.39
CA VAL A 196 3.42 2.39 -15.21
C VAL A 196 2.06 1.85 -14.82
N LEU A 197 1.17 1.58 -15.78
CA LEU A 197 -0.13 0.97 -15.51
C LEU A 197 0.02 -0.41 -14.86
N GLU A 198 0.93 -1.27 -15.35
CA GLU A 198 1.18 -2.58 -14.75
C GLU A 198 1.66 -2.44 -13.30
N ALA A 199 2.59 -1.53 -13.04
CA ALA A 199 3.06 -1.26 -11.68
C ALA A 199 1.94 -0.73 -10.77
N ALA A 200 1.15 0.23 -11.24
CA ALA A 200 0.02 0.78 -10.48
C ALA A 200 -1.04 -0.29 -10.15
N LEU A 201 -1.34 -1.19 -11.09
CA LEU A 201 -2.27 -2.30 -10.86
C LEU A 201 -1.72 -3.35 -9.89
N LYS A 202 -0.39 -3.55 -9.85
CA LYS A 202 0.24 -4.41 -8.85
C LYS A 202 0.07 -3.84 -7.44
N ILE A 203 0.37 -2.55 -7.24
CA ILE A 203 0.17 -1.87 -5.94
C ILE A 203 -1.31 -1.91 -5.55
N HIS A 204 -2.19 -1.48 -6.45
CA HIS A 204 -3.64 -1.50 -6.22
C HIS A 204 -4.17 -2.86 -5.76
N SER A 205 -3.64 -3.96 -6.31
CA SER A 205 -4.03 -5.32 -5.88
C SER A 205 -3.49 -5.73 -4.51
N VAL A 206 -2.38 -5.13 -4.07
CA VAL A 206 -1.85 -5.27 -2.70
C VAL A 206 -2.72 -4.45 -1.75
N GLU A 207 -3.00 -3.18 -2.05
CA GLU A 207 -3.90 -2.33 -1.24
C GLU A 207 -5.28 -2.95 -1.06
N ALA A 208 -5.85 -3.53 -2.13
CA ALA A 208 -7.16 -4.17 -2.03
C ALA A 208 -7.16 -5.35 -1.04
N ARG A 209 -6.03 -6.06 -0.90
CA ARG A 209 -5.87 -7.13 0.08
C ARG A 209 -5.64 -6.59 1.48
N HIS A 210 -4.88 -5.51 1.62
CA HIS A 210 -4.72 -4.81 2.90
C HIS A 210 -6.06 -4.30 3.42
N ALA A 211 -6.79 -3.54 2.60
CA ALA A 211 -8.13 -3.03 2.90
C ALA A 211 -9.07 -4.17 3.32
N SER A 212 -9.10 -5.27 2.56
CA SER A 212 -9.92 -6.44 2.90
C SER A 212 -9.54 -7.04 4.25
N GLU A 213 -8.25 -7.25 4.51
CA GLU A 213 -7.76 -7.87 5.73
C GLU A 213 -8.03 -6.98 6.95
N VAL A 214 -7.81 -5.67 6.86
CA VAL A 214 -8.09 -4.72 7.95
C VAL A 214 -9.59 -4.65 8.25
N ARG A 215 -10.46 -4.62 7.23
CA ARG A 215 -11.92 -4.66 7.44
C ARG A 215 -12.35 -5.96 8.13
N ARG A 216 -11.80 -7.10 7.71
CA ARG A 216 -12.06 -8.40 8.36
C ARG A 216 -11.57 -8.40 9.80
N LEU A 217 -10.36 -7.92 10.07
CA LEU A 217 -9.82 -7.78 11.41
C LEU A 217 -10.73 -6.91 12.30
N ASN A 218 -11.22 -5.80 11.78
CA ASN A 218 -12.16 -4.93 12.47
C ASN A 218 -13.48 -5.64 12.79
N GLY A 219 -13.97 -6.48 11.87
CA GLY A 219 -15.13 -7.35 12.04
C GLY A 219 -14.88 -8.63 12.85
N ASN A 220 -13.71 -8.78 13.49
CA ASN A 220 -13.27 -10.02 14.15
C ASN A 220 -13.35 -11.26 13.25
N PHE A 221 -13.03 -11.08 11.97
CA PHE A 221 -13.11 -12.06 10.90
C PHE A 221 -14.52 -12.65 10.69
N SER A 222 -15.56 -11.96 11.15
CA SER A 222 -16.94 -12.24 10.78
C SER A 222 -17.21 -11.76 9.36
N GLU A 223 -17.90 -12.55 8.56
CA GLU A 223 -18.32 -12.17 7.20
C GLU A 223 -19.71 -11.53 7.19
N GLN A 224 -20.06 -10.82 8.27
CA GLN A 224 -21.38 -10.23 8.48
C GLN A 224 -21.31 -8.70 8.43
N ALA A 225 -22.31 -8.09 7.80
CA ALA A 225 -22.45 -6.63 7.83
C ALA A 225 -22.53 -6.14 9.30
N PRO A 226 -21.98 -4.98 9.64
CA PRO A 226 -21.38 -3.98 8.73
C PRO A 226 -19.86 -4.14 8.50
N GLN A 227 -19.23 -5.26 8.86
CA GLN A 227 -17.79 -5.44 8.73
C GLN A 227 -17.45 -6.76 8.04
N LYS A 228 -17.60 -6.73 6.71
CA LYS A 228 -17.15 -7.77 5.79
C LYS A 228 -15.75 -7.41 5.26
N GLY A 229 -15.11 -8.30 4.52
CA GLY A 229 -13.86 -7.98 3.80
C GLY A 229 -14.00 -6.99 2.63
N TRP A 230 -15.18 -6.41 2.42
CA TRP A 230 -15.51 -5.50 1.33
C TRP A 230 -16.54 -4.46 1.79
N ILE A 231 -16.71 -3.39 1.01
CA ILE A 231 -17.67 -2.31 1.30
C ILE A 231 -19.06 -2.74 0.86
N THR A 232 -20.06 -2.50 1.71
CA THR A 232 -21.48 -2.72 1.37
C THR A 232 -22.16 -1.37 1.17
N GLY A 233 -22.65 -1.08 -0.04
CA GLY A 233 -23.18 0.25 -0.37
C GLY A 233 -22.09 1.30 -0.15
N ASN A 234 -22.32 2.26 0.74
CA ASN A 234 -21.33 3.27 1.18
C ASN A 234 -21.05 3.21 2.68
N GLN A 235 -21.11 2.01 3.26
CA GLN A 235 -20.97 1.82 4.69
C GLN A 235 -19.50 1.88 5.12
N ARG A 236 -19.15 2.89 5.92
CA ARG A 236 -17.83 3.02 6.57
C ARG A 236 -17.59 2.04 7.73
N GLY A 237 -18.62 1.34 8.18
CA GLY A 237 -18.59 0.53 9.40
C GLY A 237 -18.69 1.34 10.71
N PRO A 238 -18.69 0.67 11.87
CA PRO A 238 -18.98 1.29 13.17
C PRO A 238 -17.77 1.95 13.85
N LEU A 239 -16.55 1.59 13.48
CA LEU A 239 -15.33 2.09 14.14
C LEU A 239 -14.88 3.46 13.63
N LEU A 240 -15.24 3.79 12.39
CA LEU A 240 -14.83 5.05 11.77
C LEU A 240 -15.80 6.20 12.12
N PRO A 241 -15.28 7.39 12.48
CA PRO A 241 -16.11 8.55 12.75
C PRO A 241 -16.83 9.03 11.49
N ALA A 242 -17.90 9.80 11.66
CA ALA A 242 -18.67 10.35 10.53
C ALA A 242 -17.81 11.19 9.56
N LEU A 243 -16.72 11.80 10.06
CA LEU A 243 -15.77 12.55 9.24
C LEU A 243 -15.11 11.67 8.15
N ALA A 244 -14.99 10.36 8.36
CA ALA A 244 -14.40 9.43 7.39
C ALA A 244 -15.38 9.00 6.28
N GLN A 245 -16.66 9.42 6.35
CA GLN A 245 -17.67 9.06 5.36
C GLN A 245 -17.30 9.38 3.89
N PRO A 246 -16.60 10.48 3.57
CA PRO A 246 -16.18 10.76 2.20
C PRO A 246 -15.32 9.66 1.55
N ILE A 247 -14.66 8.80 2.35
CA ILE A 247 -13.91 7.63 1.87
C ILE A 247 -14.81 6.55 1.28
N TYR A 248 -16.12 6.59 1.53
CA TYR A 248 -17.09 5.58 1.10
C TYR A 248 -18.18 6.15 0.20
N ASP A 249 -18.28 7.47 0.08
CA ASP A 249 -19.26 8.11 -0.79
C ASP A 249 -19.06 7.67 -2.25
N GLY A 250 -20.15 7.21 -2.89
CA GLY A 250 -20.15 6.73 -4.26
C GLY A 250 -19.88 5.23 -4.44
N GLU A 251 -19.50 4.50 -3.38
CA GLU A 251 -19.32 3.04 -3.41
C GLU A 251 -20.61 2.28 -3.71
N GLU A 252 -21.78 2.90 -3.47
CA GLU A 252 -23.09 2.34 -3.82
C GLU A 252 -23.38 2.32 -5.34
N ASN A 253 -22.41 2.72 -6.18
CA ASN A 253 -22.56 2.78 -7.62
C ASN A 253 -22.82 1.40 -8.23
N VAL A 254 -23.88 1.32 -9.04
CA VAL A 254 -24.26 0.10 -9.77
C VAL A 254 -23.96 0.20 -11.27
N GLN A 255 -23.39 1.30 -11.75
CA GLN A 255 -23.06 1.51 -13.16
C GLN A 255 -21.56 1.35 -13.41
N GLN A 256 -21.19 0.39 -14.25
CA GLN A 256 -19.80 0.09 -14.60
C GLN A 256 -19.51 0.39 -16.08
N GLY A 257 -18.31 0.86 -16.40
CA GLY A 257 -17.86 1.00 -17.79
C GLY A 257 -18.26 2.28 -18.53
N ALA A 258 -18.53 3.37 -17.83
CA ALA A 258 -18.58 4.73 -18.40
C ALA A 258 -17.60 5.61 -17.61
N PRO A 259 -16.88 6.62 -18.16
CA PRO A 259 -16.51 7.04 -19.53
C PRO A 259 -14.99 6.81 -19.84
N PRO A 260 -14.41 7.29 -20.97
CA PRO A 260 -15.00 8.18 -21.97
C PRO A 260 -15.91 7.44 -22.94
N ALA A 261 -16.99 8.12 -23.34
CA ALA A 261 -17.96 7.80 -24.38
C ALA A 261 -17.39 6.94 -25.56
N PRO A 262 -18.22 6.06 -26.18
CA PRO A 262 -19.63 6.29 -26.47
C PRO A 262 -20.63 5.26 -25.90
N ALA A 263 -20.20 4.26 -25.13
CA ALA A 263 -21.14 3.28 -24.58
C ALA A 263 -21.77 3.81 -23.27
N PRO A 264 -23.11 3.74 -23.11
CA PRO A 264 -23.72 3.89 -21.79
C PRO A 264 -23.17 2.78 -20.88
N GLY A 265 -22.84 3.14 -19.64
CA GLY A 265 -22.37 2.17 -18.64
C GLY A 265 -23.38 1.03 -18.45
N ILE A 266 -22.90 -0.13 -18.01
CA ILE A 266 -23.74 -1.29 -17.71
C ILE A 266 -24.21 -1.17 -16.27
N ASN A 267 -25.53 -1.17 -16.06
CA ASN A 267 -26.09 -1.30 -14.72
C ASN A 267 -25.98 -2.78 -14.26
N VAL A 268 -24.95 -3.08 -13.48
CA VAL A 268 -24.65 -4.44 -13.02
C VAL A 268 -25.71 -5.01 -12.08
N ALA A 269 -26.46 -4.15 -11.37
CA ALA A 269 -27.55 -4.58 -10.49
C ALA A 269 -28.80 -5.05 -11.27
N THR A 270 -28.84 -4.83 -12.60
CA THR A 270 -29.90 -5.33 -13.48
C THR A 270 -29.50 -6.58 -14.24
N LEU A 271 -28.26 -7.05 -14.09
CA LEU A 271 -27.80 -8.27 -14.74
C LEU A 271 -28.47 -9.47 -14.08
N ASN A 272 -29.29 -10.19 -14.85
CA ASN A 272 -29.85 -11.45 -14.40
C ASN A 272 -28.75 -12.53 -14.40
N LEU A 273 -28.02 -12.63 -13.29
CA LEU A 273 -26.96 -13.62 -13.06
C LEU A 273 -27.49 -14.96 -12.56
N ALA A 274 -28.81 -15.23 -12.68
CA ALA A 274 -29.36 -16.51 -12.28
C ALA A 274 -28.57 -17.64 -12.96
N PRO A 275 -28.00 -18.60 -12.18
CA PRO A 275 -27.42 -19.80 -12.76
C PRO A 275 -28.44 -20.42 -13.70
N THR A 276 -28.01 -20.85 -14.89
CA THR A 276 -28.89 -21.54 -15.85
C THR A 276 -29.70 -22.61 -15.13
N GLY A 277 -31.02 -22.42 -15.02
CA GLY A 277 -31.93 -23.35 -14.32
C GLY A 277 -32.56 -22.85 -13.02
N VAL A 278 -32.24 -21.67 -12.50
CA VAL A 278 -32.94 -21.07 -11.35
C VAL A 278 -34.02 -20.09 -11.84
N PRO A 279 -35.31 -20.26 -11.49
CA PRO A 279 -36.37 -19.35 -11.90
C PRO A 279 -36.11 -17.91 -11.44
N ALA A 280 -36.31 -16.93 -12.33
CA ALA A 280 -36.09 -15.49 -12.09
C ALA A 280 -36.96 -14.85 -10.98
N ALA A 281 -37.75 -15.63 -10.25
CA ALA A 281 -38.86 -15.16 -9.43
C ALA A 281 -38.51 -14.89 -7.94
N THR A 282 -37.25 -14.96 -7.53
CA THR A 282 -36.82 -14.66 -6.14
C THR A 282 -35.75 -13.58 -6.07
N ASN A 283 -35.59 -12.76 -7.11
CA ASN A 283 -34.49 -11.80 -7.23
C ASN A 283 -34.96 -10.37 -6.86
N PRO A 284 -35.01 -9.98 -5.57
CA PRO A 284 -35.34 -8.60 -5.24
C PRO A 284 -34.19 -7.71 -5.77
N ALA A 285 -34.52 -6.73 -6.61
CA ALA A 285 -33.55 -5.79 -7.18
C ALA A 285 -32.62 -5.15 -6.12
N VAL A 286 -33.09 -5.04 -4.86
CA VAL A 286 -32.30 -4.56 -3.72
C VAL A 286 -31.11 -5.48 -3.39
N ALA A 287 -31.29 -6.81 -3.41
CA ALA A 287 -30.18 -7.75 -3.16
C ALA A 287 -29.12 -7.68 -4.27
N GLN A 288 -29.54 -7.41 -5.51
CA GLN A 288 -28.61 -7.23 -6.63
C GLN A 288 -27.86 -5.90 -6.57
N ALA A 289 -28.49 -4.82 -6.10
CA ALA A 289 -27.80 -3.55 -5.88
C ALA A 289 -26.75 -3.64 -4.78
N THR A 290 -27.07 -4.30 -3.66
CA THR A 290 -26.09 -4.62 -2.62
C THR A 290 -24.94 -5.46 -3.19
N ALA A 291 -25.25 -6.59 -3.84
CA ALA A 291 -24.20 -7.44 -4.44
C ALA A 291 -23.36 -6.71 -5.49
N ALA A 292 -23.95 -5.78 -6.25
CA ALA A 292 -23.24 -4.93 -7.19
C ALA A 292 -22.24 -4.01 -6.50
N SER A 293 -22.66 -3.28 -5.45
CA SER A 293 -21.74 -2.44 -4.67
C SER A 293 -20.63 -3.24 -3.99
N GLU A 294 -20.93 -4.47 -3.56
CA GLU A 294 -19.96 -5.35 -2.89
C GLU A 294 -18.91 -5.94 -3.85
N ALA A 295 -19.07 -5.78 -5.16
CA ALA A 295 -18.19 -6.37 -6.17
C ALA A 295 -17.08 -5.42 -6.66
N PHE A 296 -17.16 -4.13 -6.35
CA PHE A 296 -16.23 -3.11 -6.85
C PHE A 296 -15.93 -2.07 -5.78
N ASP A 297 -14.66 -1.77 -5.53
CA ASP A 297 -14.29 -0.50 -4.89
C ASP A 297 -14.31 0.59 -5.98
N GLU A 298 -15.10 1.64 -5.82
CA GLU A 298 -15.29 2.72 -6.80
C GLU A 298 -14.17 3.77 -6.73
N PRO A 299 -13.75 4.39 -7.85
CA PRO A 299 -12.63 5.32 -7.83
C PRO A 299 -12.97 6.62 -7.08
N LEU A 300 -11.99 7.16 -6.36
CA LEU A 300 -12.00 8.54 -5.90
C LEU A 300 -11.28 9.46 -6.90
N THR A 301 -11.84 10.64 -7.13
CA THR A 301 -11.10 11.69 -7.84
C THR A 301 -9.94 12.21 -6.99
N ARG A 302 -8.89 12.73 -7.65
CA ARG A 302 -7.74 13.33 -6.94
C ARG A 302 -8.17 14.40 -5.93
N ALA A 303 -9.16 15.22 -6.27
CA ALA A 303 -9.67 16.25 -5.36
C ALA A 303 -10.35 15.68 -4.10
N GLN A 304 -11.10 14.59 -4.24
CA GLN A 304 -11.71 13.91 -3.09
C GLN A 304 -10.65 13.27 -2.19
N VAL A 305 -9.66 12.59 -2.79
CA VAL A 305 -8.55 12.01 -2.01
C VAL A 305 -7.78 13.11 -1.27
N ILE A 306 -7.46 14.24 -1.93
CA ILE A 306 -6.82 15.38 -1.26
C ILE A 306 -7.66 15.85 -0.07
N ALA A 307 -8.97 16.05 -0.24
CA ALA A 307 -9.84 16.48 0.84
C ALA A 307 -9.90 15.47 2.02
N ILE A 308 -9.79 14.18 1.73
CA ILE A 308 -9.74 13.11 2.74
C ILE A 308 -8.43 13.13 3.52
N VAL A 309 -7.29 13.33 2.84
CA VAL A 309 -5.95 13.24 3.46
C VAL A 309 -5.45 14.57 4.01
N ASP A 310 -5.99 15.71 3.59
CA ASP A 310 -5.58 17.06 4.02
C ASP A 310 -5.51 17.21 5.55
N PRO A 311 -6.46 16.69 6.36
CA PRO A 311 -6.35 16.76 7.82
C PRO A 311 -5.11 16.05 8.41
N PHE A 312 -4.45 15.19 7.64
CA PHE A 312 -3.28 14.43 8.06
C PHE A 312 -1.96 15.01 7.54
N VAL A 313 -1.97 16.10 6.76
CA VAL A 313 -0.77 16.69 6.16
C VAL A 313 -0.55 18.09 6.71
N VAL A 314 0.60 18.34 7.36
CA VAL A 314 0.89 19.61 8.08
C VAL A 314 1.29 20.75 7.13
N GLU A 315 1.90 20.43 6.00
CA GLU A 315 2.29 21.41 4.98
C GLU A 315 1.66 20.99 3.64
N MET A 316 0.86 21.90 3.04
CA MET A 316 0.13 21.65 1.80
C MET A 316 1.01 21.01 0.74
N ILE A 317 0.49 19.95 0.11
CA ILE A 317 1.03 19.38 -1.11
C ILE A 317 0.85 20.43 -2.21
N SER A 318 1.90 21.21 -2.51
CA SER A 318 1.93 22.17 -3.61
C SER A 318 1.94 21.50 -4.97
#